data_AF-A0A1F9X974-F1
#
_entry.id   AF-A0A1F9X974-F1
#
_cell.length_a   1.000
_cell.length_b   1.000
_cell.length_c   1.000
_cell.angle_alpha   90.00
_cell.angle_beta   90.00
_cell.angle_gamma   90.00
#
_symmetry.space_group_name_H-M   'P 1'
#
loop_
_entity.id
_entity.type
_entity.pdbx_description
1 polymer ?
#
loop_
_entity_poly.entity_id
_entity_poly.type
_entity_poly.pdbx_seq_one_letter_code
_entity_poly.pdbx_strand_id
1 'polypeptide(L)'
;MKIKNGQALVEFALLLPALIMILISICWYSRVLITRQQLVIAARYGTDLIRHMNMNEAEVSDEIKNYFKFANVRKLDTNRLAIKVKISPATPPPDMNPPASWVEVNYKFYLPAMFGGKEFWVSGRSEVLNDTLTIFYENHS
;
A
#
# COMPACT_ATOMS: atom_id res chain seq x y z
N MET A 1 56.59 6.50 19.97
CA MET A 1 55.20 6.97 20.19
C MET A 1 54.52 7.00 18.82
N LYS A 2 53.82 5.92 18.42
CA LYS A 2 53.26 5.78 17.06
C LYS A 2 52.03 6.69 16.91
N ILE A 3 51.97 7.40 15.79
CA ILE A 3 50.98 8.43 15.47
C ILE A 3 49.60 7.78 15.32
N LYS A 4 48.79 7.77 16.39
CA LYS A 4 47.44 7.17 16.42
C LYS A 4 46.42 7.91 15.53
N ASN A 5 46.71 9.17 15.19
CA ASN A 5 45.77 10.04 14.46
C ASN A 5 45.61 9.65 12.98
N GLY A 6 46.66 9.08 12.35
CA GLY A 6 46.58 8.61 10.96
C GLY A 6 45.80 7.31 10.82
N GLN A 7 45.90 6.42 11.81
CA GLN A 7 45.19 5.14 11.82
C GLN A 7 43.67 5.32 11.95
N ALA A 8 43.22 6.23 12.83
CA ALA A 8 41.81 6.52 13.02
C ALA A 8 41.14 7.09 11.74
N LEU A 9 41.86 7.92 10.98
CA LEU A 9 41.35 8.48 9.72
C LEU A 9 41.20 7.41 8.62
N VAL A 10 42.14 6.47 8.56
CA VAL A 10 42.07 5.32 7.64
C VAL A 10 40.93 4.38 8.01
N GLU A 11 40.74 4.09 9.30
CA GLU A 11 39.61 3.28 9.79
C GLU A 11 38.26 3.93 9.47
N PHE A 12 38.14 5.25 9.62
CA PHE A 12 36.91 5.98 9.25
C PHE A 12 36.65 5.98 7.74
N ALA A 13 37.69 6.17 6.92
CA ALA A 13 37.58 6.14 5.47
C ALA A 13 37.11 4.77 4.95
N LEU A 14 37.49 3.68 5.63
CA LEU A 14 37.03 2.32 5.32
C LEU A 14 35.56 2.09 5.70
N LEU A 15 35.06 2.75 6.75
CA LEU A 15 33.66 2.64 7.18
C LEU A 15 32.70 3.51 6.36
N LEU A 16 33.19 4.58 5.74
CA LEU A 16 32.38 5.54 4.98
C LEU A 16 31.50 4.89 3.90
N PRO A 17 32.00 3.97 3.04
CA PRO A 17 31.17 3.33 2.01
C PRO A 17 30.04 2.49 2.60
N ALA A 18 30.30 1.79 3.72
CA ALA A 18 29.29 1.00 4.41
C ALA A 18 28.18 1.92 4.96
N LEU A 19 28.55 3.06 5.53
CA LEU A 19 27.61 4.05 6.05
C LEU A 19 26.74 4.64 4.93
N ILE A 20 27.34 4.96 3.78
CA ILE A 20 26.62 5.42 2.59
C ILE A 20 25.63 4.35 2.10
N MET A 21 26.03 3.07 2.05
CA MET A 21 25.12 1.98 1.67
C MET A 21 23.95 1.85 2.63
N ILE A 22 24.17 2.01 3.94
CA ILE A 22 23.12 1.98 4.94
C ILE A 22 22.13 3.14 4.72
N LEU A 23 22.62 4.36 4.50
CA LEU A 23 21.75 5.52 4.25
C LEU A 23 20.90 5.35 2.98
N ILE A 24 21.48 4.86 1.89
CA ILE A 24 20.75 4.56 0.65
C ILE A 24 19.68 3.50 0.90
N SER A 25 20.02 2.46 1.68
CA SER A 25 19.07 1.41 2.07
C SER A 25 17.89 2.00 2.85
N ILE A 26 18.16 2.80 3.88
CA ILE A 26 17.12 3.43 4.72
C ILE A 26 16.19 4.29 3.88
N CYS A 27 16.73 5.15 3.01
CA CYS A 27 15.94 5.99 2.11
C CYS A 27 15.05 5.15 1.18
N TRP A 28 15.59 4.06 0.64
CA TRP A 28 14.85 3.19 -0.26
C TRP A 28 13.75 2.40 0.46
N TYR A 29 14.04 1.80 1.61
CA TYR A 29 13.03 1.09 2.42
C TYR A 29 11.95 2.03 2.94
N SER A 30 12.31 3.24 3.35
CA SER A 30 11.34 4.26 3.78
C SER A 30 10.34 4.59 2.66
N ARG A 31 10.82 4.68 1.41
CA ARG A 31 9.94 4.86 0.25
C ARG A 31 8.94 3.72 0.09
N VAL A 32 9.38 2.47 0.25
CA VAL A 32 8.52 1.28 0.15
C VAL A 32 7.46 1.28 1.26
N LEU A 33 7.86 1.58 2.50
CA LEU A 33 6.94 1.61 3.65
C LEU A 33 5.86 2.69 3.51
N ILE A 34 6.24 3.91 3.13
CA ILE A 34 5.29 5.01 2.93
C ILE A 34 4.29 4.66 1.83
N THR A 35 4.75 4.09 0.71
CA THR A 35 3.83 3.66 -0.36
C THR A 35 2.92 2.54 0.13
N ARG A 36 3.41 1.57 0.90
CA ARG A 36 2.54 0.54 1.49
C ARG A 36 1.45 1.14 2.36
N GLN A 37 1.77 2.13 3.20
CA GLN A 37 0.78 2.82 4.01
C GLN A 37 -0.28 3.53 3.15
N GLN A 38 0.13 4.20 2.07
CA GLN A 38 -0.79 4.84 1.13
C GLN A 38 -1.72 3.82 0.45
N LEU A 39 -1.20 2.66 0.04
CA LEU A 39 -2.01 1.59 -0.56
C LEU A 39 -3.05 1.04 0.42
N VAL A 40 -2.67 0.87 1.69
CA VAL A 40 -3.61 0.41 2.74
C VAL A 40 -4.70 1.45 3.00
N ILE A 41 -4.35 2.74 3.05
CA ILE A 41 -5.34 3.82 3.21
C ILE A 41 -6.30 3.86 2.02
N ALA A 42 -5.79 3.74 0.79
CA ALA A 42 -6.62 3.68 -0.41
C ALA A 42 -7.52 2.45 -0.44
N ALA A 43 -7.02 1.29 0.01
CA ALA A 43 -7.83 0.09 0.14
C ALA A 43 -8.96 0.25 1.17
N ARG A 44 -8.67 0.89 2.31
CA ARG A 44 -9.68 1.22 3.34
C ARG A 44 -10.74 2.16 2.81
N TYR A 45 -10.31 3.23 2.15
CA TYR A 45 -11.21 4.14 1.46
C TYR A 45 -12.11 3.39 0.49
N GLY A 46 -11.56 2.49 -0.32
CA GLY A 46 -12.33 1.61 -1.21
C GLY A 46 -13.36 0.74 -0.48
N THR A 47 -13.00 0.15 0.67
CA THR A 47 -13.97 -0.61 1.48
C THR A 47 -15.06 0.25 2.10
N ASP A 48 -14.75 1.50 2.44
CA ASP A 48 -15.74 2.47 2.94
C ASP A 48 -16.72 2.88 1.83
N LEU A 49 -16.25 3.03 0.58
CA LEU A 49 -17.11 3.27 -0.59
C LEU A 49 -18.10 2.11 -0.81
N ILE A 50 -17.63 0.87 -0.67
CA ILE A 50 -18.49 -0.32 -0.80
C ILE A 50 -19.55 -0.32 0.30
N ARG A 51 -19.17 -0.04 1.55
CA ARG A 51 -20.08 -0.11 2.70
C ARG A 51 -21.11 1.03 2.74
N HIS A 52 -20.69 2.25 2.46
CA HIS A 52 -21.51 3.46 2.69
C HIS A 52 -22.13 4.02 1.42
N MET A 53 -21.56 3.76 0.25
CA MET A 53 -22.06 4.32 -1.02
C MET A 53 -22.58 3.24 -1.98
N ASN A 54 -22.53 1.96 -1.60
CA ASN A 54 -23.09 0.84 -2.37
C ASN A 54 -22.61 0.79 -3.84
N MET A 55 -21.39 1.26 -4.08
CA MET A 55 -20.78 1.37 -5.41
C MET A 55 -20.41 0.00 -6.00
N ASN A 56 -20.45 -0.11 -7.33
CA ASN A 56 -20.03 -1.32 -8.04
C ASN A 56 -18.48 -1.44 -8.11
N GLU A 57 -17.96 -2.63 -8.39
CA GLU A 57 -16.50 -2.92 -8.42
C GLU A 57 -15.72 -1.99 -9.36
N ALA A 58 -16.29 -1.70 -10.53
CA ALA A 58 -15.69 -0.80 -11.51
C ALA A 58 -15.62 0.66 -11.02
N GLU A 59 -16.69 1.13 -10.38
CA GLU A 59 -16.79 2.49 -9.83
C GLU A 59 -15.81 2.67 -8.67
N VAL A 60 -15.73 1.69 -7.76
CA VAL A 60 -14.75 1.67 -6.67
C VAL A 60 -13.32 1.68 -7.23
N SER A 61 -13.04 0.90 -8.27
CA SER A 61 -11.72 0.89 -8.88
C SER A 61 -11.36 2.24 -9.50
N ASP A 62 -12.29 2.93 -10.14
CA ASP A 62 -12.01 4.22 -10.77
C ASP A 62 -11.88 5.34 -9.74
N GLU A 63 -12.65 5.29 -8.65
CA GLU A 63 -12.54 6.24 -7.55
C GLU A 63 -11.20 6.08 -6.81
N ILE A 64 -10.72 4.85 -6.62
CA ILE A 64 -9.38 4.62 -6.08
C ILE A 64 -8.30 5.15 -7.02
N LYS A 65 -8.46 5.04 -8.35
CA LYS A 65 -7.51 5.67 -9.30
C LYS A 65 -7.56 7.20 -9.18
N ASN A 66 -8.75 7.78 -9.01
CA ASN A 66 -8.93 9.22 -8.81
C ASN A 66 -8.29 9.69 -7.51
N TYR A 67 -8.39 8.90 -6.43
CA TYR A 67 -7.72 9.16 -5.15
C TYR A 67 -6.21 9.38 -5.37
N PHE A 68 -5.52 8.55 -6.16
CA PHE A 68 -4.10 8.72 -6.44
C PHE A 68 -3.76 9.87 -7.41
N LYS A 69 -4.73 10.36 -8.19
CA LYS A 69 -4.54 11.47 -9.14
C LYS A 69 -4.75 12.84 -8.49
N PHE A 70 -5.80 12.97 -7.67
CA PHE A 70 -6.28 14.26 -7.16
C PHE A 70 -5.92 14.50 -5.70
N ALA A 71 -5.77 13.47 -4.88
CA ALA A 71 -5.36 13.70 -3.51
C ALA A 71 -3.94 14.28 -3.51
N ASN A 72 -3.67 15.23 -2.61
CA ASN A 72 -2.33 15.80 -2.34
C ASN A 72 -1.32 14.77 -1.79
N VAL A 73 -1.60 13.49 -2.01
CA VAL A 73 -0.73 12.37 -1.75
C VAL A 73 0.34 12.34 -2.84
N ARG A 74 1.52 11.80 -2.50
CA ARG A 74 2.59 11.58 -3.46
C ARG A 74 2.03 10.92 -4.73
N LYS A 75 2.15 11.61 -5.88
CA LYS A 75 1.72 11.10 -7.19
C LYS A 75 2.39 9.77 -7.48
N LEU A 76 1.63 8.69 -7.33
CA LEU A 76 2.03 7.35 -7.72
C LEU A 76 1.77 7.20 -9.22
N ASP A 77 2.65 6.49 -9.92
CA ASP A 77 2.46 6.23 -11.33
C ASP A 77 1.30 5.23 -11.51
N THR A 78 0.23 5.68 -12.16
CA THR A 78 -0.98 4.88 -12.41
C THR A 78 -0.72 3.64 -13.25
N ASN A 79 0.33 3.63 -14.08
CA ASN A 79 0.67 2.47 -14.90
C ASN A 79 1.28 1.32 -14.09
N ARG A 80 1.73 1.60 -12.86
CA ARG A 80 2.32 0.63 -11.95
C ARG A 80 1.34 0.16 -10.88
N LEU A 81 0.12 0.69 -10.89
CA LEU A 81 -0.96 0.36 -9.98
C LEU A 81 -1.81 -0.77 -10.57
N ALA A 82 -2.11 -1.79 -9.76
CA ALA A 82 -3.07 -2.83 -10.08
C ALA A 82 -4.07 -2.95 -8.93
N ILE A 83 -5.34 -2.61 -9.22
CA ILE A 83 -6.43 -2.60 -8.24
C ILE A 83 -7.27 -3.85 -8.47
N LYS A 84 -7.55 -4.59 -7.40
CA LYS A 84 -8.47 -5.72 -7.39
C LYS A 84 -9.56 -5.43 -6.37
N VAL A 85 -10.81 -5.48 -6.82
CA VAL A 85 -11.98 -5.28 -5.96
C VAL A 85 -12.79 -6.57 -6.05
N LYS A 86 -13.32 -7.02 -4.91
CA LYS A 86 -14.32 -8.08 -4.87
C LYS A 86 -15.42 -7.67 -3.91
N ILE A 87 -16.63 -7.53 -4.44
CA ILE A 87 -17.84 -7.26 -3.66
C ILE A 87 -18.57 -8.58 -3.46
N SER A 88 -18.72 -9.00 -2.21
CA SER A 88 -19.51 -10.19 -1.89
C SER A 88 -20.93 -9.76 -1.50
N PRO A 89 -21.99 -10.41 -2.03
CA PRO A 89 -23.37 -10.05 -1.70
C PRO A 89 -23.66 -10.28 -0.22
N ALA A 90 -24.52 -9.43 0.36
CA ALA A 90 -24.98 -9.55 1.74
C ALA A 90 -25.98 -10.72 1.85
N THR A 91 -25.47 -11.95 1.82
CA THR A 91 -26.29 -13.13 2.12
C THR A 91 -26.23 -13.41 3.62
N PRO A 92 -27.38 -13.63 4.28
CA PRO A 92 -27.39 -14.09 5.66
C PRO A 92 -26.55 -15.37 5.75
N PRO A 93 -25.60 -15.49 6.70
CA PRO A 93 -24.70 -16.61 6.71
C PRO A 93 -25.48 -17.89 7.05
N PRO A 94 -25.44 -18.95 6.22
CA PRO A 94 -25.84 -20.29 6.67
C PRO A 94 -24.82 -20.86 7.68
N ASP A 95 -23.57 -20.36 7.65
CA ASP A 95 -22.45 -20.77 8.50
C ASP A 95 -21.78 -19.53 9.15
N MET A 96 -21.07 -19.70 10.28
CA MET A 96 -20.39 -18.63 11.05
C MET A 96 -19.31 -17.79 10.30
N ASN A 97 -19.21 -17.87 8.97
CA ASN A 97 -18.24 -17.13 8.17
C ASN A 97 -18.94 -16.21 7.15
N PRO A 98 -19.34 -14.98 7.54
CA PRO A 98 -20.04 -14.05 6.67
C PRO A 98 -19.23 -13.69 5.42
N PRO A 99 -19.87 -13.48 4.26
CA PRO A 99 -19.20 -13.05 3.04
C PRO A 99 -18.57 -11.66 3.23
N ALA A 100 -17.25 -11.56 3.06
CA ALA A 100 -16.52 -10.31 3.15
C ALA A 100 -16.28 -9.70 1.76
N SER A 101 -16.51 -8.40 1.63
CA SER A 101 -16.04 -7.60 0.50
C SER A 101 -14.61 -7.13 0.79
N TRP A 102 -13.77 -7.08 -0.23
CA TRP A 102 -12.39 -6.65 -0.06
C TRP A 102 -11.88 -5.84 -1.23
N VAL A 103 -10.91 -4.99 -0.92
CA VAL A 103 -10.19 -4.15 -1.88
C VAL A 103 -8.70 -4.38 -1.66
N GLU A 104 -7.98 -4.68 -2.74
CA GLU A 104 -6.54 -4.82 -2.76
C GLU A 104 -5.94 -3.87 -3.79
N VAL A 105 -5.03 -3.01 -3.35
CA VAL A 105 -4.28 -2.10 -4.21
C VAL A 105 -2.82 -2.54 -4.22
N ASN A 106 -2.33 -2.87 -5.42
CA ASN A 106 -0.97 -3.33 -5.64
C ASN A 106 -0.16 -2.26 -6.37
N TYR A 107 1.10 -2.10 -6.00
CA TYR A 107 2.04 -1.22 -6.69
C TYR A 107 3.34 -1.96 -7.02
N LYS A 108 3.78 -1.83 -8.27
CA LYS A 108 5.02 -2.45 -8.75
C LYS A 108 6.22 -1.61 -8.33
N PHE A 109 7.14 -2.16 -7.55
CA PHE A 109 8.42 -1.53 -7.20
C PHE A 109 9.59 -2.10 -8.00
N TYR A 110 10.62 -1.27 -8.20
CA TYR A 110 11.89 -1.68 -8.78
C TYR A 110 12.97 -1.58 -7.70
N LEU A 111 13.64 -2.69 -7.45
CA LEU A 111 14.76 -2.78 -6.54
C LEU A 111 16.01 -2.20 -7.22
N PRO A 112 16.76 -1.28 -6.59
CA PRO A 112 17.98 -0.72 -7.15
C PRO A 112 18.98 -1.82 -7.53
N ALA A 113 19.80 -1.57 -8.55
CA ALA A 113 20.78 -2.54 -9.05
C ALA A 113 21.72 -3.05 -7.95
N MET A 114 22.11 -2.17 -7.02
CA MET A 114 22.94 -2.52 -5.85
C MET A 114 22.32 -3.57 -4.90
N PHE A 115 20.99 -3.78 -4.98
CA PHE A 115 20.28 -4.79 -4.20
C PHE A 115 19.75 -5.95 -5.08
N GLY A 116 20.12 -6.02 -6.36
CA GLY A 116 19.79 -7.12 -7.26
C GLY A 116 18.82 -6.79 -8.41
N GLY A 117 18.34 -5.55 -8.54
CA GLY A 117 17.69 -5.09 -9.78
C GLY A 117 16.34 -5.72 -10.13
N LYS A 118 15.65 -6.37 -9.18
CA LYS A 118 14.41 -7.12 -9.44
C LYS A 118 13.16 -6.26 -9.22
N GLU A 119 12.12 -6.58 -9.97
CA GLU A 119 10.78 -6.05 -9.73
C GLU A 119 10.05 -6.88 -8.68
N PHE A 120 9.25 -6.24 -7.84
CA PHE A 120 8.38 -6.91 -6.89
C PHE A 120 7.11 -6.09 -6.64
N TRP A 121 6.07 -6.74 -6.13
CA TRP A 121 4.79 -6.11 -5.82
C TRP A 121 4.68 -5.79 -4.34
N VAL A 122 4.15 -4.62 -4.03
CA VAL A 122 3.75 -4.23 -2.68
C VAL A 122 2.24 -4.08 -2.68
N SER A 123 1.56 -4.73 -1.76
CA SER A 123 0.11 -4.72 -1.66
C SER A 123 -0.38 -4.06 -0.37
N GLY A 124 -1.51 -3.38 -0.48
CA GLY A 124 -2.35 -2.95 0.63
C GLY A 124 -3.74 -3.53 0.44
N ARG A 125 -4.24 -4.27 1.44
CA ARG A 125 -5.56 -4.91 1.41
C ARG A 125 -6.39 -4.45 2.60
N SER A 126 -7.67 -4.20 2.36
CA SER A 126 -8.68 -3.92 3.37
C SER A 126 -9.90 -4.80 3.10
N GLU A 127 -10.58 -5.21 4.17
CA GLU A 127 -11.76 -6.08 4.12
C GLU A 127 -12.87 -5.46 4.96
N VAL A 128 -14.10 -5.61 4.50
CA VAL A 128 -15.29 -5.16 5.22
C VAL A 128 -16.35 -6.24 5.17
N LEU A 129 -16.95 -6.50 6.32
CA LEU A 129 -18.11 -7.39 6.42
C LEU A 129 -19.30 -6.71 5.76
N ASN A 130 -19.93 -7.40 4.81
CA ASN A 130 -21.18 -6.96 4.25
C ASN A 130 -22.32 -7.42 5.16
N ASP A 131 -22.38 -6.85 6.37
CA ASP A 131 -23.37 -7.23 7.36
C ASP A 131 -24.70 -6.54 7.02
N THR A 132 -25.70 -7.36 6.76
CA THR A 132 -27.02 -7.02 6.19
C THR A 132 -27.81 -5.92 6.90
N LEU A 133 -27.37 -5.36 8.04
CA LEU A 133 -28.15 -4.42 8.82
C LEU A 133 -28.19 -2.98 8.28
N THR A 134 -27.26 -2.55 7.42
CA THR A 134 -27.31 -1.19 6.84
C THR A 134 -28.06 -1.11 5.50
N ILE A 135 -28.16 -2.21 4.75
CA ILE A 135 -28.81 -2.19 3.42
C ILE A 135 -30.34 -2.16 3.51
N PHE A 136 -30.93 -2.66 4.62
CA PHE A 136 -32.39 -2.68 4.79
C PHE A 136 -33.01 -1.39 5.32
N TYR A 137 -32.22 -0.44 5.84
CA TYR A 137 -32.78 0.77 6.47
C TYR A 137 -32.69 2.06 5.64
N GLU A 138 -31.92 2.12 4.55
CA GLU A 138 -31.77 3.37 3.76
C GLU A 138 -32.62 3.44 2.47
N ASN A 139 -33.38 2.40 2.11
CA ASN A 139 -34.21 2.42 0.89
C ASN A 139 -35.73 2.56 1.13
N HIS A 140 -36.17 2.86 2.36
CA HIS A 140 -37.58 3.16 2.65
C HIS A 140 -37.74 4.30 3.67
N SER A 141 -37.56 5.53 3.22
CA SER A 141 -38.21 6.73 3.80
C SER A 141 -38.08 7.92 2.86
#